data_AF-A0A6G0W3G5-F1
#
_entry.id   AF-A0A6G0W3G5-F1
#
_cell.length_a   1.000
_cell.length_b   1.000
_cell.length_c   1.000
_cell.angle_alpha   90.00
_cell.angle_beta   90.00
_cell.angle_gamma   90.00
#
_symmetry.space_group_name_H-M   'P 1'
#
loop_
_entity.id
_entity.type
_entity.pdbx_description
1 polymer ?
#
loop_
_entity_poly.entity_id
_entity_poly.type
_entity_poly.pdbx_seq_one_letter_code
_entity_poly.pdbx_strand_id
1 'polypeptide(L)'
;MDWAAATGNLKLVQWLHAHRSEGCTQSGLDEAANNGHLDVIEWLVTNRDEISLSASAFANAAQSGHLHILQWFVSRGFPLEIAGYNPFDLAAGNNHMAVVEWLHRQNCLASSYAMEFSAESGHLAMIQWLHTHRDEGTTEETFHMAAHCGHLDVVQWLSLNRNDVCTTEAVDSAAGNGQLDVLKWLLEN
;
A
#
# COMPACT_ATOMS: atom_id res chain seq x y z
N MET A 1 -5.08 -2.07 26.32
CA MET A 1 -5.42 -3.26 25.52
C MET A 1 -4.72 -3.24 24.17
N ASP A 2 -4.46 -2.06 23.64
CA ASP A 2 -3.89 -1.79 22.31
C ASP A 2 -2.68 -2.65 21.94
N TRP A 3 -1.67 -2.76 22.81
CA TRP A 3 -0.48 -3.57 22.49
C TRP A 3 -0.78 -5.06 22.41
N ALA A 4 -1.73 -5.56 23.18
CA ALA A 4 -2.19 -6.95 23.06
C ALA A 4 -2.94 -7.17 21.75
N ALA A 5 -3.69 -6.16 21.28
CA ALA A 5 -4.35 -6.20 19.99
C ALA A 5 -3.35 -6.14 18.82
N ALA A 6 -2.41 -5.18 18.87
CA ALA A 6 -1.36 -4.98 17.89
C ALA A 6 -0.46 -6.21 17.70
N THR A 7 -0.30 -7.05 18.74
CA THR A 7 0.51 -8.29 18.69
C THR A 7 -0.31 -9.55 18.38
N GLY A 8 -1.62 -9.41 18.12
CA GLY A 8 -2.48 -10.54 17.76
C GLY A 8 -2.82 -11.46 18.92
N ASN A 9 -2.58 -11.04 20.17
CA ASN A 9 -2.80 -11.89 21.33
C ASN A 9 -4.26 -11.83 21.80
N LEU A 10 -5.15 -12.48 21.06
CA LEU A 10 -6.58 -12.51 21.36
C LEU A 10 -6.89 -12.99 22.78
N LYS A 11 -6.15 -13.99 23.28
CA LYS A 11 -6.34 -14.48 24.67
C LYS A 11 -6.05 -13.39 25.70
N LEU A 12 -5.00 -12.61 25.50
CA LEU A 12 -4.66 -11.51 26.39
C LEU A 12 -5.67 -10.35 26.24
N VAL A 13 -6.15 -10.07 25.03
CA VAL A 13 -7.22 -9.09 24.80
C VAL A 13 -8.48 -9.47 25.58
N GLN A 14 -8.94 -10.72 25.46
CA GLN A 14 -10.10 -11.25 26.18
C GLN A 14 -9.90 -11.21 27.71
N TRP A 15 -8.71 -11.59 28.18
CA TRP A 15 -8.39 -11.53 29.60
C TRP A 15 -8.40 -10.09 30.12
N LEU A 16 -7.77 -9.15 29.41
CA LEU A 16 -7.77 -7.73 29.77
C LEU A 16 -9.19 -7.16 29.79
N HIS A 17 -10.03 -7.52 28.83
CA HIS A 17 -11.44 -7.10 28.82
C HIS A 17 -12.22 -7.55 30.06
N ALA A 18 -12.01 -8.80 30.50
CA ALA A 18 -12.71 -9.33 31.67
C ALA A 18 -12.20 -8.78 33.02
N HIS A 19 -10.97 -8.26 33.07
CA HIS A 19 -10.30 -7.88 34.32
C HIS A 19 -9.98 -6.40 34.45
N ARG A 20 -10.23 -5.59 33.41
CA ARG A 20 -9.88 -4.18 33.35
C ARG A 20 -10.95 -3.33 32.66
N SER A 21 -10.99 -2.03 32.97
CA SER A 21 -12.01 -1.10 32.45
C SER A 21 -11.46 -0.04 31.49
N GLU A 22 -10.15 0.11 31.32
CA GLU A 22 -9.55 1.16 30.48
C GLU A 22 -9.85 1.00 28.98
N GLY A 23 -10.12 -0.23 28.54
CA GLY A 23 -10.53 -0.52 27.17
C GLY A 23 -9.42 -0.53 26.13
N CYS A 24 -9.86 -0.44 24.86
CA CYS A 24 -9.01 -0.38 23.67
C CYS A 24 -9.23 0.96 22.98
N THR A 25 -8.18 1.51 22.38
CA THR A 25 -8.30 2.67 21.49
C THR A 25 -8.37 2.24 20.03
N GLN A 26 -8.74 3.18 19.15
CA GLN A 26 -8.74 2.96 17.71
C GLN A 26 -7.35 2.55 17.19
N SER A 27 -6.27 3.05 17.80
CA SER A 27 -4.90 2.64 17.47
C SER A 27 -4.68 1.14 17.67
N GLY A 28 -5.32 0.52 18.66
CA GLY A 28 -5.27 -0.93 18.84
C GLY A 28 -5.87 -1.70 17.67
N LEU A 29 -6.96 -1.20 17.07
CA LEU A 29 -7.58 -1.79 15.88
C LEU A 29 -6.70 -1.54 14.64
N ASP A 30 -6.24 -0.31 14.46
CA ASP A 30 -5.47 0.11 13.29
C ASP A 30 -4.13 -0.66 13.21
N GLU A 31 -3.47 -0.90 14.35
CA GLU A 31 -2.25 -1.73 14.45
C GLU A 31 -2.54 -3.23 14.27
N ALA A 32 -3.66 -3.74 14.82
CA ALA A 32 -4.08 -5.12 14.58
C ALA A 32 -4.36 -5.36 13.08
N ALA A 33 -4.93 -4.38 12.38
CA ALA A 33 -5.15 -4.41 10.94
C ALA A 33 -3.83 -4.33 10.16
N ASN A 34 -2.90 -3.48 10.58
CA ASN A 34 -1.57 -3.40 9.98
C ASN A 34 -0.79 -4.72 10.12
N ASN A 35 -0.94 -5.42 11.24
CA ASN A 35 -0.21 -6.65 11.55
C ASN A 35 -0.96 -7.94 11.15
N GLY A 36 -2.15 -7.84 10.56
CA GLY A 36 -2.84 -9.01 9.98
C GLY A 36 -3.65 -9.85 10.98
N HIS A 37 -4.12 -9.24 12.08
CA HIS A 37 -4.79 -9.95 13.17
C HIS A 37 -6.32 -9.86 13.08
N LEU A 38 -6.90 -10.57 12.09
CA LEU A 38 -8.35 -10.54 11.85
C LEU A 38 -9.18 -11.02 13.05
N ASP A 39 -8.72 -12.05 13.77
CA ASP A 39 -9.42 -12.60 14.93
C ASP A 39 -9.53 -11.59 16.08
N VAL A 40 -8.49 -10.78 16.28
CA VAL A 40 -8.50 -9.64 17.22
C VAL A 40 -9.45 -8.55 16.74
N ILE A 41 -9.40 -8.18 15.46
CA ILE A 41 -10.26 -7.14 14.86
C ILE A 41 -11.74 -7.50 15.02
N GLU A 42 -12.11 -8.73 14.63
CA GLU A 42 -13.48 -9.24 14.74
C GLU A 42 -13.96 -9.20 16.19
N TRP A 43 -13.10 -9.63 17.12
CA TRP A 43 -13.43 -9.64 18.53
C TRP A 43 -13.60 -8.21 19.09
N LEU A 44 -12.68 -7.29 18.79
CA LEU A 44 -12.74 -5.90 19.26
C LEU A 44 -14.02 -5.21 18.79
N VAL A 45 -14.31 -5.26 17.49
CA VAL A 45 -15.49 -4.60 16.89
C VAL A 45 -16.81 -5.20 17.38
N THR A 46 -16.81 -6.47 17.79
CA THR A 46 -18.02 -7.14 18.29
C THR A 46 -18.26 -6.93 19.79
N ASN A 47 -17.21 -6.74 20.58
CA ASN A 47 -17.30 -6.74 22.06
C ASN A 47 -17.00 -5.38 22.71
N ARG A 48 -16.56 -4.38 21.93
CA ARG A 48 -16.17 -3.05 22.41
C ARG A 48 -16.90 -1.98 21.62
N ASP A 49 -17.88 -1.35 22.25
CA ASP A 49 -18.69 -0.28 21.63
C ASP A 49 -17.86 0.96 21.29
N GLU A 50 -16.70 1.15 21.93
CA GLU A 50 -15.78 2.26 21.64
C GLU A 50 -14.93 2.05 20.37
N ILE A 51 -14.92 0.84 19.79
CA ILE A 51 -14.13 0.50 18.60
C ILE A 51 -15.06 0.34 17.40
N SER A 52 -14.70 0.97 16.28
CA SER A 52 -15.45 0.85 15.03
C SER A 52 -14.50 0.63 13.85
N LEU A 53 -15.04 0.08 12.75
CA LEU A 53 -14.28 -0.04 11.51
C LEU A 53 -13.85 1.35 11.05
N SER A 54 -12.55 1.53 10.80
CA SER A 54 -11.97 2.82 10.44
C SER A 54 -11.33 2.78 9.05
N ALA A 55 -11.27 3.96 8.44
CA ALA A 55 -10.52 4.20 7.21
C ALA A 55 -9.05 3.78 7.35
N SER A 56 -8.42 4.17 8.46
CA SER A 56 -7.03 3.87 8.78
C SER A 56 -6.77 2.37 8.88
N ALA A 57 -7.63 1.61 9.58
CA ALA A 57 -7.47 0.15 9.67
C ALA A 57 -7.60 -0.52 8.30
N PHE A 58 -8.55 -0.08 7.47
CA PHE A 58 -8.70 -0.60 6.11
C PHE A 58 -7.48 -0.27 5.24
N ALA A 59 -6.98 0.96 5.30
CA ALA A 59 -5.80 1.40 4.58
C ALA A 59 -4.53 0.66 5.03
N ASN A 60 -4.34 0.49 6.34
CA ASN A 60 -3.21 -0.27 6.91
C ASN A 60 -3.24 -1.73 6.49
N ALA A 61 -4.42 -2.36 6.47
CA ALA A 61 -4.57 -3.73 5.97
C ALA A 61 -4.22 -3.84 4.48
N ALA A 62 -4.55 -2.83 3.67
CA ALA A 62 -4.19 -2.81 2.25
C ALA A 62 -2.69 -2.56 2.05
N GLN A 63 -2.13 -1.59 2.76
CA GLN A 63 -0.71 -1.28 2.77
C GLN A 63 0.15 -2.47 3.20
N SER A 64 -0.34 -3.30 4.13
CA SER A 64 0.37 -4.48 4.65
C SER A 64 -0.06 -5.79 3.99
N GLY A 65 -0.92 -5.75 2.96
CA GLY A 65 -1.22 -6.90 2.12
C GLY A 65 -2.21 -7.91 2.71
N HIS A 66 -2.93 -7.54 3.76
CA HIS A 66 -3.85 -8.42 4.47
C HIS A 66 -5.21 -8.50 3.77
N LEU A 67 -5.24 -9.14 2.59
CA LEU A 67 -6.43 -9.30 1.76
C LEU A 67 -7.65 -9.84 2.53
N HIS A 68 -7.43 -10.83 3.41
CA HIS A 68 -8.49 -11.43 4.21
C HIS A 68 -9.16 -10.43 5.16
N ILE A 69 -8.44 -9.43 5.67
CA ILE A 69 -9.00 -8.34 6.48
C ILE A 69 -9.85 -7.42 5.59
N LEU A 70 -9.35 -7.02 4.42
CA LEU A 70 -10.12 -6.17 3.50
C LEU A 70 -11.43 -6.83 3.07
N GLN A 71 -11.38 -8.12 2.73
CA GLN A 71 -12.56 -8.91 2.39
C GLN A 71 -13.56 -8.96 3.55
N TRP A 72 -13.07 -9.12 4.78
CA TRP A 72 -13.91 -9.09 5.97
C TRP A 72 -14.55 -7.71 6.19
N PHE A 73 -13.80 -6.62 6.08
CA PHE A 73 -14.34 -5.24 6.16
C PHE A 73 -15.47 -5.03 5.13
N VAL A 74 -15.25 -5.38 3.87
CA VAL A 74 -16.27 -5.25 2.82
C VAL A 74 -17.49 -6.13 3.08
N SER A 75 -17.29 -7.35 3.62
CA SER A 75 -18.41 -8.24 4.01
C SER A 75 -19.30 -7.64 5.11
N ARG A 76 -18.76 -6.69 5.90
CA ARG A 76 -19.48 -5.93 6.93
C ARG A 76 -20.11 -4.64 6.39
N GLY A 77 -20.04 -4.40 5.09
CA GLY A 77 -20.58 -3.21 4.43
C GLY A 77 -19.66 -2.00 4.51
N PHE A 78 -18.38 -2.17 4.83
CA PHE A 78 -17.42 -1.07 4.81
C PHE A 78 -17.15 -0.62 3.37
N PRO A 79 -17.17 0.70 3.08
CA PRO A 79 -16.98 1.21 1.72
C PRO A 79 -15.53 1.02 1.24
N LEU A 80 -15.38 0.74 -0.06
CA LEU A 80 -14.08 0.66 -0.72
C LEU A 80 -13.49 2.05 -1.01
N GLU A 81 -14.35 3.01 -1.33
CA GLU A 81 -13.96 4.40 -1.59
C GLU A 81 -14.00 5.18 -0.27
N ILE A 82 -12.83 5.66 0.15
CA ILE A 82 -12.66 6.33 1.43
C ILE A 82 -11.95 7.65 1.18
N ALA A 83 -12.59 8.75 1.56
CA ALA A 83 -12.00 10.07 1.38
C ALA A 83 -10.63 10.17 2.08
N GLY A 84 -9.60 10.54 1.32
CA GLY A 84 -8.24 10.72 1.82
C GLY A 84 -7.38 9.44 1.91
N TYR A 85 -7.91 8.27 1.53
CA TYR A 85 -7.13 7.03 1.49
C TYR A 85 -7.37 6.31 0.17
N ASN A 86 -6.29 5.92 -0.51
CA ASN A 86 -6.37 5.04 -1.67
C ASN A 86 -5.74 3.67 -1.34
N PRO A 87 -6.55 2.69 -0.90
CA PRO A 87 -6.04 1.36 -0.57
C PRO A 87 -5.41 0.65 -1.78
N PHE A 88 -5.83 1.01 -3.01
CA PHE A 88 -5.24 0.47 -4.23
C PHE A 88 -3.80 0.96 -4.39
N ASP A 89 -3.59 2.27 -4.31
CA ASP A 89 -2.27 2.88 -4.48
C ASP A 89 -1.31 2.41 -3.39
N LEU A 90 -1.78 2.31 -2.14
CA LEU A 90 -1.00 1.81 -1.00
C LEU A 90 -0.58 0.34 -1.19
N ALA A 91 -1.50 -0.52 -1.63
CA ALA A 91 -1.20 -1.92 -1.89
C ALA A 91 -0.25 -2.09 -3.08
N ALA A 92 -0.41 -1.27 -4.13
CA ALA A 92 0.48 -1.27 -5.28
C ALA A 92 1.91 -0.88 -4.89
N GLY A 93 2.06 0.25 -4.20
CA GLY A 93 3.36 0.75 -3.73
C GLY A 93 4.11 -0.22 -2.80
N ASN A 94 3.39 -1.09 -2.08
CA ASN A 94 3.98 -2.11 -1.19
C ASN A 94 3.99 -3.52 -1.81
N ASN A 95 3.81 -3.63 -3.13
CA ASN A 95 3.86 -4.87 -3.91
C ASN A 95 2.85 -5.97 -3.50
N HIS A 96 1.69 -5.59 -2.99
CA HIS A 96 0.66 -6.54 -2.58
C HIS A 96 -0.27 -6.92 -3.74
N MET A 97 0.27 -7.67 -4.70
CA MET A 97 -0.44 -8.07 -5.94
C MET A 97 -1.81 -8.72 -5.68
N ALA A 98 -1.93 -9.59 -4.67
CA ALA A 98 -3.21 -10.22 -4.35
C ALA A 98 -4.29 -9.21 -3.91
N VAL A 99 -3.88 -8.14 -3.20
CA VAL A 99 -4.77 -7.05 -2.81
C VAL A 99 -5.11 -6.20 -4.03
N VAL A 100 -4.13 -5.83 -4.85
CA VAL A 100 -4.31 -5.06 -6.09
C VAL A 100 -5.28 -5.74 -7.05
N GLU A 101 -5.06 -7.03 -7.34
CA GLU A 101 -5.97 -7.81 -8.20
C GLU A 101 -7.39 -7.86 -7.64
N TRP A 102 -7.54 -8.03 -6.33
CA TRP A 102 -8.85 -8.08 -5.70
C TRP A 102 -9.55 -6.72 -5.78
N LEU A 103 -8.88 -5.62 -5.44
CA LEU A 103 -9.41 -4.25 -5.53
C LEU A 103 -9.76 -3.89 -6.98
N HIS A 104 -8.95 -4.31 -7.95
CA HIS A 104 -9.24 -4.17 -9.37
C HIS A 104 -10.55 -4.88 -9.77
N ARG A 105 -10.76 -6.13 -9.33
CA ARG A 105 -12.01 -6.86 -9.57
C ARG A 105 -13.23 -6.20 -8.92
N GLN A 106 -13.04 -5.41 -7.89
CA GLN A 106 -14.11 -4.60 -7.27
C GLN A 106 -14.36 -3.27 -8.00
N ASN A 107 -13.67 -2.98 -9.10
CA ASN A 107 -13.67 -1.68 -9.78
C ASN A 107 -13.25 -0.51 -8.87
N CYS A 108 -12.36 -0.76 -7.90
CA CYS A 108 -11.80 0.31 -7.10
C CYS A 108 -10.99 1.28 -7.97
N LEU A 109 -11.11 2.57 -7.67
CA LEU A 109 -10.30 3.61 -8.31
C LEU A 109 -8.84 3.47 -7.87
N ALA A 110 -7.93 3.66 -8.83
CA ALA A 110 -6.52 3.87 -8.57
C ALA A 110 -6.18 5.31 -8.99
N SER A 111 -4.98 5.77 -8.66
CA SER A 111 -4.44 7.01 -9.21
C SER A 111 -3.06 6.77 -9.82
N SER A 112 -2.44 7.82 -10.38
CA SER A 112 -1.05 7.72 -10.83
C SER A 112 -0.08 7.35 -9.69
N TYR A 113 -0.47 7.58 -8.44
CA TYR A 113 0.32 7.19 -7.27
C TYR A 113 0.57 5.68 -7.17
N ALA A 114 -0.34 4.83 -7.69
CA ALA A 114 -0.08 3.38 -7.75
C ALA A 114 1.20 3.07 -8.55
N MET A 115 1.40 3.74 -9.68
CA MET A 115 2.59 3.61 -10.50
C MET A 115 3.80 4.27 -9.87
N GLU A 116 3.65 5.50 -9.39
CA GLU A 116 4.72 6.30 -8.78
C GLU A 116 5.32 5.59 -7.56
N PHE A 117 4.50 5.14 -6.61
CA PHE A 117 4.98 4.40 -5.44
C PHE A 117 5.57 3.03 -5.80
N SER A 118 5.04 2.36 -6.81
CA SER A 118 5.63 1.11 -7.32
C SER A 118 7.00 1.36 -7.95
N ALA A 119 7.19 2.50 -8.63
CA ALA A 119 8.47 2.90 -9.22
C ALA A 119 9.48 3.34 -8.17
N GLU A 120 9.06 4.12 -7.17
CA GLU A 120 9.88 4.48 -6.00
C GLU A 120 10.41 3.24 -5.27
N SER A 121 9.59 2.19 -5.18
CA SER A 121 9.92 0.94 -4.47
C SER A 121 10.55 -0.13 -5.37
N GLY A 122 10.73 0.12 -6.66
CA GLY A 122 11.38 -0.80 -7.59
C GLY A 122 10.55 -2.04 -7.95
N HIS A 123 9.22 -1.94 -7.91
CA HIS A 123 8.30 -3.05 -8.11
C HIS A 123 7.94 -3.25 -9.59
N LEU A 124 8.91 -3.65 -10.42
CA LEU A 124 8.74 -3.79 -11.86
C LEU A 124 7.53 -4.66 -12.27
N ALA A 125 7.32 -5.79 -11.60
CA ALA A 125 6.18 -6.67 -11.90
C ALA A 125 4.82 -5.99 -11.61
N MET A 126 4.74 -5.18 -10.54
CA MET A 126 3.56 -4.38 -10.25
C MET A 126 3.34 -3.32 -11.34
N ILE A 127 4.39 -2.62 -11.75
CA ILE A 127 4.33 -1.62 -12.83
C ILE A 127 3.82 -2.25 -14.14
N GLN A 128 4.37 -3.40 -14.53
CA GLN A 128 3.93 -4.12 -15.72
C GLN A 128 2.45 -4.52 -15.65
N TRP A 129 2.01 -4.99 -14.48
CA TRP A 129 0.62 -5.33 -14.25
C TRP A 129 -0.28 -4.09 -14.35
N LEU A 130 0.06 -3.01 -13.65
CA LEU A 130 -0.70 -1.76 -13.67
C LEU A 130 -0.80 -1.22 -15.10
N HIS A 131 0.31 -1.20 -15.86
CA HIS A 131 0.33 -0.66 -17.23
C HIS A 131 -0.58 -1.41 -18.19
N THR A 132 -0.80 -2.70 -17.96
CA THR A 132 -1.63 -3.55 -18.82
C THR A 132 -3.09 -3.61 -18.40
N HIS A 133 -3.42 -3.22 -17.16
CA HIS A 133 -4.76 -3.37 -16.59
C HIS A 133 -5.42 -2.05 -16.18
N ARG A 134 -4.68 -0.94 -16.18
CA ARG A 134 -5.10 0.38 -15.67
C ARG A 134 -4.81 1.48 -16.69
N ASP A 135 -5.71 2.46 -16.74
CA ASP A 135 -5.66 3.57 -17.70
C ASP A 135 -5.09 4.86 -17.08
N GLU A 136 -4.89 4.89 -15.76
CA GLU A 136 -4.27 6.02 -15.04
C GLU A 136 -2.85 6.33 -15.56
N GLY A 137 -2.17 5.31 -16.09
CA GLY A 137 -0.93 5.44 -16.82
C GLY A 137 0.27 5.85 -15.97
N THR A 138 1.37 6.13 -16.65
CA THR A 138 2.64 6.56 -16.05
C THR A 138 2.81 8.07 -16.19
N THR A 139 3.29 8.73 -15.15
CA THR A 139 3.61 10.17 -15.12
C THR A 139 5.12 10.40 -15.27
N GLU A 140 5.57 11.57 -15.70
CA GLU A 140 7.03 11.89 -15.69
C GLU A 140 7.66 11.54 -14.34
N GLU A 141 6.96 11.85 -13.24
CA GLU A 141 7.33 11.50 -11.86
C GLU A 141 7.63 10.01 -11.68
N THR A 142 6.86 9.11 -12.31
CA THR A 142 7.12 7.65 -12.25
C THR A 142 8.55 7.31 -12.68
N PHE A 143 9.07 7.96 -13.72
CA PHE A 143 10.44 7.74 -14.20
C PHE A 143 11.47 8.38 -13.28
N HIS A 144 11.18 9.59 -12.80
CA HIS A 144 12.03 10.30 -11.85
C HIS A 144 12.25 9.52 -10.56
N MET A 145 11.18 8.97 -9.97
CA MET A 145 11.27 8.18 -8.75
C MET A 145 12.10 6.91 -8.94
N ALA A 146 11.92 6.20 -10.06
CA ALA A 146 12.76 5.05 -10.39
C ALA A 146 14.24 5.44 -10.53
N ALA A 147 14.53 6.56 -11.20
CA ALA A 147 15.89 7.04 -11.38
C ALA A 147 16.53 7.53 -10.08
N HIS A 148 15.76 8.25 -9.26
CA HIS A 148 16.13 8.75 -7.94
C HIS A 148 16.49 7.61 -6.98
N CYS A 149 15.67 6.55 -6.95
CA CYS A 149 15.88 5.39 -6.08
C CYS A 149 16.83 4.34 -6.66
N GLY A 150 17.29 4.50 -7.91
CA GLY A 150 18.30 3.62 -8.51
C GLY A 150 17.76 2.34 -9.13
N HIS A 151 16.46 2.26 -9.41
CA HIS A 151 15.80 1.07 -9.94
C HIS A 151 15.99 0.98 -11.47
N LEU A 152 17.19 0.56 -11.88
CA LEU A 152 17.61 0.54 -13.28
C LEU A 152 16.69 -0.33 -14.17
N ASP A 153 16.17 -1.43 -13.66
CA ASP A 153 15.24 -2.30 -14.38
C ASP A 153 13.90 -1.62 -14.66
N VAL A 154 13.39 -0.84 -13.69
CA VAL A 154 12.21 0.01 -13.86
C VAL A 154 12.49 1.14 -14.86
N VAL A 155 13.63 1.82 -14.74
CA VAL A 155 14.05 2.87 -15.69
C VAL A 155 14.12 2.33 -17.12
N GLN A 156 14.77 1.18 -17.31
CA GLN A 156 14.87 0.51 -18.62
C GLN A 156 13.51 0.09 -19.16
N TRP A 157 12.63 -0.42 -18.29
CA TRP A 157 11.31 -0.81 -18.74
C TRP A 157 10.45 0.39 -19.13
N LEU A 158 10.45 1.46 -18.32
CA LEU A 158 9.72 2.69 -18.60
C LEU A 158 10.24 3.35 -19.88
N SER A 159 11.55 3.31 -20.15
CA SER A 159 12.13 3.90 -21.37
C SER A 159 11.68 3.22 -22.66
N LEU A 160 11.44 1.91 -22.61
CA LEU A 160 10.95 1.13 -23.75
C LEU A 160 9.44 1.24 -23.96
N ASN A 161 8.69 1.60 -22.93
CA ASN A 161 7.22 1.62 -22.94
C ASN A 161 6.65 3.04 -22.90
N ARG A 162 7.50 4.07 -23.02
CA ARG A 162 7.11 5.48 -23.09
C ARG A 162 7.84 6.18 -24.24
N ASN A 163 7.20 7.20 -24.81
CA ASN A 163 7.79 7.98 -25.91
C ASN A 163 8.59 9.21 -25.43
N ASP A 164 8.50 9.59 -24.16
CA ASP A 164 9.20 10.73 -23.53
C ASP A 164 9.97 10.23 -22.31
N VAL A 165 11.28 9.96 -22.41
CA VAL A 165 11.97 9.21 -21.34
C VAL A 165 13.45 9.54 -21.09
N CYS A 166 13.92 10.71 -21.48
CA CYS A 166 15.14 11.24 -20.90
C CYS A 166 15.01 12.75 -20.69
N THR A 167 14.68 13.12 -19.45
CA THR A 167 14.65 14.51 -19.00
C THR A 167 15.93 14.80 -18.22
N THR A 168 16.41 16.04 -18.29
CA THR A 168 17.56 16.50 -17.50
C THR A 168 17.35 16.27 -16.00
N GLU A 169 16.10 16.34 -15.54
CA GLU A 169 15.72 16.09 -14.15
C GLU A 169 15.94 14.63 -13.71
N ALA A 170 15.80 13.63 -14.59
CA ALA A 170 16.08 12.24 -14.25
C ALA A 170 17.60 12.00 -14.07
N VAL A 171 18.42 12.63 -14.93
CA VAL A 171 19.89 12.62 -14.82
C VAL A 171 20.33 13.30 -13.53
N ASP A 172 19.80 14.48 -13.23
CA ASP A 172 20.12 15.22 -12.00
C ASP A 172 19.67 14.45 -10.76
N SER A 173 18.51 13.78 -10.79
CA SER A 173 18.01 12.96 -9.68
C SER A 173 18.87 11.73 -9.42
N ALA A 174 19.27 11.01 -10.47
CA ALA A 174 20.18 9.88 -10.35
C ALA A 174 21.55 10.31 -9.84
N ALA A 175 22.10 11.42 -10.35
CA ALA A 175 23.37 11.98 -9.91
C ALA A 175 23.32 12.45 -8.44
N GLY A 176 22.26 13.16 -8.05
CA GLY A 176 22.07 13.70 -6.70
C GLY A 176 21.97 12.62 -5.62
N ASN A 177 21.42 11.45 -5.94
CA ASN A 177 21.35 10.30 -5.03
C ASN A 177 22.48 9.28 -5.19
N GLY A 178 23.46 9.54 -6.06
CA GLY A 178 24.59 8.63 -6.26
C GLY A 178 24.23 7.32 -6.97
N GLN A 179 23.16 7.30 -7.77
CA GLN A 179 22.70 6.13 -8.53
C GLN A 179 23.53 5.95 -9.80
N LEU A 180 24.78 5.51 -9.64
CA LEU A 180 25.77 5.47 -10.72
C LEU A 180 25.36 4.62 -11.93
N ASP A 181 24.71 3.47 -11.70
CA ASP A 181 24.33 2.56 -12.79
C ASP A 181 23.18 3.13 -13.62
N VAL A 182 22.20 3.76 -12.97
CA VAL A 182 21.14 4.53 -13.65
C VAL A 182 21.75 5.70 -14.40
N LEU A 183 22.63 6.48 -13.77
CA LEU A 183 23.25 7.65 -14.39
C LEU A 183 24.05 7.27 -15.65
N LYS A 184 24.85 6.21 -15.59
CA LYS A 184 25.57 5.70 -16.77
C LYS A 184 24.59 5.32 -17.87
N TRP A 185 23.55 4.56 -17.53
CA TRP A 185 22.56 4.12 -18.50
C TRP A 185 21.84 5.30 -19.18
N LEU A 186 21.43 6.31 -18.41
CA LEU A 186 20.79 7.54 -18.91
C LEU A 186 21.69 8.43 -19.78
N LEU A 187 23.02 8.37 -19.59
CA LEU A 187 23.97 9.13 -20.42
C LEU A 187 24.38 8.40 -21.70
N GLU A 188 24.09 7.10 -21.78
CA GLU A 188 24.43 6.22 -22.89
C GLU A 188 23.26 5.94 -23.84
N ASN A 189 22.01 6.26 -23.45
CA ASN A 189 20.77 6.01 -24.19
C ASN A 189 19.86 7.23 -24.21
#